data_AF-A0A6M0RJL3-F1
#
_entry.id   AF-A0A6M0RJL3-F1
#
_cell.length_a   1.000
_cell.length_b   1.000
_cell.length_c   1.000
_cell.angle_alpha   90.00
_cell.angle_beta   90.00
_cell.angle_gamma   90.00
#
_symmetry.space_group_name_H-M   'P 1'
#
loop_
_entity.id
_entity.type
_entity.pdbx_description
1 polymer ?
#
loop_
_entity_poly.entity_id
_entity_poly.type
_entity_poly.pdbx_seq_one_letter_code
_entity_poly.pdbx_strand_id
1 'polypeptide(L)'
;MLILGVLGEIIEQVYHCILELTTKLGESFILAHYRWVIERTLSWLDKARRLYRDYEMLPENHEGAVYGIMIRLRLRRLTDNRRW
;
A
#
# COMPACT_ATOMS: atom_id res chain seq x y z
N MET A 1 -14.79 6.55 19.29
CA MET A 1 -14.71 8.02 19.15
C MET A 1 -13.49 8.61 19.86
N LEU A 2 -13.16 8.20 21.10
CA LEU A 2 -11.94 8.71 21.80
C LEU A 2 -10.61 8.10 21.31
N ILE A 3 -10.58 6.82 20.92
CA ILE A 3 -9.34 6.14 20.50
C ILE A 3 -8.84 6.61 19.11
N LEU A 4 -9.75 6.99 18.22
CA LEU A 4 -9.41 7.44 16.87
C LEU A 4 -8.86 8.87 16.84
N GLY A 5 -9.29 9.74 17.75
CA GLY A 5 -8.77 11.11 17.87
C GLY A 5 -7.31 11.13 18.30
N VAL A 6 -6.98 10.39 19.37
CA VAL A 6 -5.60 10.30 19.89
C VAL A 6 -4.65 9.69 18.86
N LEU A 7 -5.09 8.66 18.14
CA LEU A 7 -4.26 8.03 17.10
C LEU A 7 -4.00 8.98 15.92
N GLY A 8 -5.01 9.74 15.50
CA GLY A 8 -4.86 10.73 14.42
C GLY A 8 -3.82 11.80 14.76
N GLU A 9 -3.88 12.34 15.98
CA GLU A 9 -2.93 13.34 16.47
C GLU A 9 -1.49 12.80 16.55
N ILE A 10 -1.31 11.56 17.03
CA ILE A 10 0.01 10.93 17.09
C ILE A 10 0.58 10.71 15.68
N ILE A 11 -0.24 10.27 14.74
CA ILE A 11 0.22 10.03 13.35
C ILE A 11 0.63 11.35 12.69
N GLU A 12 -0.13 12.42 12.90
CA GLU A 12 0.20 13.74 12.37
C GLU A 12 1.53 14.26 12.96
N GLN A 13 1.76 14.09 14.26
CA GLN A 13 3.00 14.53 14.90
C GLN A 13 4.22 13.71 14.48
N VAL A 14 4.09 12.38 14.41
CA VAL A 14 5.23 11.48 14.16
C VAL A 14 5.57 11.39 12.68
N TYR A 15 4.55 11.32 11.82
CA TYR A 15 4.72 11.04 10.39
C TYR A 15 4.39 12.23 9.49
N HIS A 16 3.91 13.35 10.04
CA HIS A 16 3.45 14.51 9.26
C HIS A 16 2.42 14.15 8.19
N CYS A 17 1.59 13.14 8.48
CA CYS A 17 0.55 12.63 7.60
C CYS A 17 -0.84 12.97 8.13
N ILE A 18 -1.73 13.42 7.25
CA ILE A 18 -3.14 13.64 7.56
C ILE A 18 -3.89 12.30 7.42
N LEU A 19 -4.52 11.85 8.50
CA LEU A 19 -5.28 10.60 8.51
C LEU A 19 -6.76 10.88 8.16
N GLU A 20 -7.14 10.61 6.92
CA GLU A 20 -8.56 10.63 6.52
C GLU A 20 -9.18 9.23 6.64
N LEU A 21 -10.11 9.07 7.59
CA LEU A 21 -10.85 7.83 7.77
C LEU A 21 -12.09 7.82 6.87
N THR A 22 -12.07 6.96 5.85
CA THR A 22 -13.29 6.68 5.07
C THR A 22 -14.15 5.68 5.83
N THR A 23 -15.41 6.02 6.10
CA THR A 23 -16.39 5.10 6.68
C THR A 23 -16.68 3.96 5.70
N LYS A 24 -17.12 2.81 6.24
CA LYS A 24 -17.61 1.72 5.39
C LYS A 24 -18.74 2.26 4.51
N LEU A 25 -18.65 2.00 3.20
CA LEU A 25 -19.55 2.55 2.17
C LEU A 25 -21.04 2.18 2.36
N GLY A 26 -21.36 1.21 3.23
CA GLY A 26 -22.73 0.84 3.59
C GLY A 26 -22.78 -0.37 4.53
N GLU A 27 -23.99 -0.85 4.83
CA GLU A 27 -24.18 -2.00 5.73
C GLU A 27 -23.82 -3.34 5.06
N SER A 28 -24.02 -3.45 3.75
CA SER A 28 -23.69 -4.61 2.93
C SER A 28 -22.34 -4.46 2.20
N PHE A 29 -21.93 -5.48 1.44
CA PHE A 29 -20.73 -5.41 0.60
C PHE A 29 -21.01 -4.54 -0.63
N ILE A 30 -20.53 -3.30 -0.58
CA ILE A 30 -20.63 -2.35 -1.69
C ILE A 30 -19.30 -2.33 -2.43
N LEU A 31 -19.35 -2.53 -3.74
CA LEU A 31 -18.17 -2.52 -4.59
C LEU A 31 -17.62 -1.09 -4.70
N ALA A 32 -16.53 -0.81 -3.98
CA ALA A 32 -15.83 0.45 -4.08
C ALA A 32 -15.08 0.54 -5.41
N HIS A 33 -15.37 1.57 -6.20
CA HIS A 33 -14.72 1.78 -7.49
C HIS A 33 -13.20 1.91 -7.30
N TYR A 34 -12.42 1.18 -8.10
CA TYR A 34 -10.95 1.06 -8.03
C TYR A 34 -10.31 0.45 -6.78
N ARG A 35 -11.06 0.10 -5.73
CA ARG A 35 -10.48 -0.51 -4.52
C ARG A 35 -9.70 -1.79 -4.80
N TRP A 36 -10.19 -2.61 -5.73
CA TRP A 36 -9.50 -3.82 -6.17
C TRP A 36 -8.11 -3.53 -6.76
N VAL A 37 -7.90 -2.38 -7.41
CA VAL A 37 -6.61 -1.99 -8.01
C VAL A 37 -5.59 -1.71 -6.90
N ILE A 38 -6.02 -0.98 -5.87
CA ILE A 38 -5.19 -0.63 -4.72
C ILE A 38 -4.83 -1.90 -3.94
N GLU A 39 -5.83 -2.69 -3.54
CA GLU A 39 -5.61 -3.93 -2.79
C GLU A 39 -4.72 -4.91 -3.56
N ARG A 40 -4.90 -4.99 -4.88
CA ARG A 40 -4.06 -5.83 -5.73
C ARG A 40 -2.61 -5.34 -5.78
N THR A 41 -2.41 -4.03 -5.86
CA THR A 41 -1.08 -3.42 -5.85
C THR A 41 -0.38 -3.68 -4.50
N LEU A 42 -1.09 -3.47 -3.39
CA LEU A 42 -0.60 -3.79 -2.05
C LEU A 42 -0.26 -5.27 -1.90
N SER A 43 -1.11 -6.17 -2.41
CA SER A 43 -0.84 -7.62 -2.40
C SER A 43 0.43 -8.00 -3.19
N TRP A 44 0.79 -7.26 -4.25
CA TRP A 44 2.05 -7.50 -4.96
C TRP A 44 3.27 -7.02 -4.18
N LEU A 45 3.15 -5.88 -3.49
CA LEU A 45 4.22 -5.35 -2.65
C LEU A 45 4.46 -6.23 -1.41
N ASP A 46 3.38 -6.71 -0.77
CA ASP A 46 3.44 -7.59 0.40
C ASP A 46 4.15 -8.93 0.08
N LYS A 47 3.97 -9.45 -1.14
CA LYS A 47 4.69 -10.64 -1.62
C LYS A 47 6.19 -10.43 -1.80
N ALA A 48 6.66 -9.19 -1.87
CA ALA A 48 8.07 -8.89 -1.96
C ALA A 48 8.68 -8.86 -0.56
N ARG A 49 9.34 -9.97 -0.17
CA ARG A 49 10.01 -10.11 1.14
C ARG A 49 10.92 -8.93 1.53
N ARG A 50 11.45 -8.19 0.56
CA ARG A 50 12.27 -6.99 0.82
C ARG A 50 11.50 -5.87 1.53
N LEU A 51 10.21 -5.70 1.27
CA LEU A 51 9.38 -4.64 1.86
C LEU A 51 8.70 -5.05 3.17
N TYR A 52 8.86 -6.31 3.61
CA TYR A 52 8.17 -6.81 4.81
C TYR A 52 8.62 -6.09 6.09
N ARG A 53 9.83 -5.52 6.09
CA ARG A 53 10.34 -4.68 7.18
C ARG A 53 11.08 -3.48 6.59
N ASP A 54 10.86 -2.33 7.20
CA ASP A 54 11.59 -1.12 6.91
C ASP A 54 12.97 -1.19 7.56
N TYR A 55 13.93 -1.64 6.76
CA TYR A 55 15.35 -1.61 7.10
C TYR A 55 16.06 -0.37 6.54
N GLU A 56 15.38 0.40 5.69
CA GLU A 56 15.93 1.58 5.04
C GLU A 56 15.95 2.75 6.02
N MET A 57 17.08 3.44 6.13
CA MET A 57 17.22 4.63 6.99
C MET A 57 16.58 5.87 6.38
N LEU A 58 16.43 5.88 5.05
CA LEU A 58 15.97 7.02 4.26
C LEU A 58 14.73 6.64 3.46
N PRO A 59 13.66 7.46 3.46
CA PRO A 59 12.44 7.20 2.70
C PRO A 59 12.70 7.00 1.20
N GLU A 60 13.67 7.72 0.64
CA GLU A 60 14.04 7.67 -0.78
C GLU A 60 14.50 6.27 -1.21
N ASN A 61 15.19 5.56 -0.31
CA ASN A 61 15.62 4.20 -0.60
C ASN A 61 14.44 3.22 -0.60
N HIS A 62 13.51 3.39 0.35
CA HIS A 62 12.30 2.59 0.38
C HIS A 62 11.47 2.81 -0.89
N GLU A 63 11.32 4.07 -1.32
CA GLU A 63 10.67 4.42 -2.57
C GLU A 63 11.34 3.73 -3.78
N GLY A 64 12.68 3.77 -3.84
CA GLY A 64 13.46 3.06 -4.84
C GLY A 64 13.21 1.54 -4.85
N ALA A 65 13.08 0.92 -3.67
CA ALA A 65 12.75 -0.50 -3.55
C ALA A 65 11.35 -0.81 -4.11
N VAL A 66 10.35 0.04 -3.82
CA VAL A 66 8.98 -0.09 -4.36
C VAL A 66 9.00 -0.02 -5.88
N TYR A 67 9.68 0.98 -6.47
CA TYR A 67 9.80 1.08 -7.94
C TYR A 67 10.48 -0.16 -8.54
N GLY A 68 11.59 -0.62 -7.96
CA GLY A 68 12.31 -1.80 -8.42
C GLY A 68 11.44 -3.07 -8.43
N ILE A 69 10.63 -3.26 -7.39
CA ILE A 69 9.69 -4.38 -7.30
C ILE A 69 8.60 -4.28 -8.38
N MET A 70 8.03 -3.10 -8.59
CA MET A 70 7.01 -2.88 -9.61
C MET A 70 7.56 -3.07 -11.03
N ILE A 71 8.80 -2.63 -11.30
CA ILE A 71 9.49 -2.89 -12.56
C ILE A 71 9.69 -4.39 -12.75
N ARG A 72 10.24 -5.10 -11.76
CA ARG A 72 10.42 -6.56 -11.79
C ARG A 72 9.11 -7.29 -12.07
N LEU A 73 8.01 -6.86 -11.44
CA LEU A 73 6.68 -7.42 -11.66
C LEU A 73 6.20 -7.20 -13.10
N ARG A 74 6.35 -5.98 -13.64
CA ARG A 74 6.00 -5.68 -15.03
C ARG A 74 6.86 -6.50 -16.01
N LEU A 75 8.17 -6.58 -15.78
CA LEU A 75 9.09 -7.37 -16.60
C LEU A 75 8.68 -8.83 -16.63
N ARG A 76 8.39 -9.43 -15.46
CA ARG A 76 7.88 -10.82 -15.39
C ARG A 76 6.63 -11.03 -16.22
N ARG A 77 5.68 -10.09 -16.21
CA ARG A 77 4.46 -10.23 -17.04
C ARG A 77 4.73 -10.09 -18.53
N LEU A 78 5.72 -9.28 -18.90
CA LEU A 78 6.12 -9.13 -20.30
C LEU A 78 6.82 -10.39 -20.80
N THR A 79 7.74 -10.95 -20.01
CA THR A 79 8.54 -12.12 -20.41
C THR A 79 7.80 -13.44 -20.23
N ASP A 80 6.98 -13.53 -19.19
CA ASP A 80 6.18 -14.72 -18.86
C ASP A 80 4.75 -14.58 -19.40
N ASN A 81 4.61 -13.89 -20.54
CA ASN A 81 3.36 -13.82 -21.31
C ASN A 81 3.05 -15.17 -22.00
N ARG A 82 3.22 -16.28 -21.27
CA ARG A 82 2.52 -17.54 -21.52
C ARG A 82 1.08 -17.31 -21.09
N ARG A 83 0.35 -16.58 -21.93
CA ARG A 83 -1.11 -16.63 -21.91
C ARG A 83 -1.47 -18.03 -22.42
N TRP A 84 -2.26 -18.72 -21.60
CA TRP A 84 -2.74 -20.11 -21.65
C TRP A 84 -1.68 -21.21 -21.50
#